data_AF-A0A2E3HRV9-F1
#
_entry.id   AF-A0A2E3HRV9-F1
#
_cell.length_a   1.000
_cell.length_b   1.000
_cell.length_c   1.000
_cell.angle_alpha   90.00
_cell.angle_beta   90.00
_cell.angle_gamma   90.00
#
_symmetry.space_group_name_H-M   'P 1'
#
loop_
_entity.id
_entity.type
_entity.pdbx_description
1 polymer ?
#
loop_
_entity_poly.entity_id
_entity_poly.type
_entity_poly.pdbx_seq_one_letter_code
_entity_poly.pdbx_strand_id
1 'polypeptide(L)'
;MVDAIWGLKTNAMFDIWSVEHILCGFSVGKIVLEINRRIFHKYFGPNFDDVRKNYFNLISILFLAYFWETIEHYLETGLLGNMVSDWFQGVEFWANRLVADPLMMTFGYYLAQRFPRLVNLARVCSIIWLVVHVFIFPHSMYLHVYFASLSQ
;
A
#
# COMPACT_ATOMS: atom_id res chain seq x y z
N MET A 1 -19.60 -13.55 5.75
CA MET A 1 -19.37 -13.03 4.37
C MET A 1 -18.66 -11.68 4.42
N VAL A 2 -19.05 -10.77 5.32
CA VAL A 2 -18.34 -9.51 5.59
C VAL A 2 -16.89 -9.75 6.06
N ASP A 3 -16.67 -10.78 6.88
CA ASP A 3 -15.34 -11.07 7.49
C ASP A 3 -14.27 -11.50 6.48
N ALA A 4 -14.68 -11.98 5.30
CA ALA A 4 -13.76 -12.32 4.21
C ALA A 4 -13.40 -11.08 3.34
N ILE A 5 -14.22 -10.02 3.41
CA ILE A 5 -13.99 -8.78 2.67
C ILE A 5 -13.18 -7.81 3.53
N TRP A 6 -13.59 -7.57 4.78
CA TRP A 6 -12.93 -6.62 5.68
C TRP A 6 -12.70 -7.26 7.05
N GLY A 7 -11.46 -7.32 7.51
CA GLY A 7 -11.16 -8.02 8.76
C GLY A 7 -9.68 -8.25 9.00
N LEU A 8 -9.38 -9.36 9.68
CA LEU A 8 -8.00 -9.72 9.98
C LEU A 8 -7.24 -10.05 8.69
N LYS A 9 -6.04 -9.51 8.52
CA LYS A 9 -5.20 -9.68 7.32
C LYS A 9 -4.99 -11.12 6.89
N THR A 10 -5.03 -12.07 7.83
CA THR A 10 -4.84 -13.50 7.57
C THR A 10 -6.02 -14.14 6.83
N ASN A 11 -7.20 -13.53 6.90
CA ASN A 11 -8.46 -14.12 6.42
C ASN A 11 -9.28 -13.20 5.50
N ALA A 12 -9.04 -11.89 5.54
CA ALA A 12 -9.81 -10.89 4.81
C ALA A 12 -9.03 -10.32 3.63
N MET A 13 -9.77 -9.94 2.58
CA MET A 13 -9.20 -9.26 1.40
C MET A 13 -8.73 -7.85 1.71
N PHE A 14 -9.42 -7.13 2.59
CA PHE A 14 -9.05 -5.78 3.02
C PHE A 14 -8.90 -5.76 4.53
N ASP A 15 -7.99 -4.91 4.98
CA ASP A 15 -7.71 -4.72 6.38
C ASP A 15 -7.34 -3.26 6.66
N ILE A 16 -6.89 -2.98 7.88
CA ILE A 16 -6.48 -1.65 8.28
C ILE A 16 -5.30 -1.09 7.47
N TRP A 17 -4.44 -1.96 6.92
CA TRP A 17 -3.27 -1.60 6.12
C TRP A 17 -3.63 -1.29 4.67
N SER A 18 -4.78 -1.76 4.18
CA SER A 18 -5.35 -1.29 2.90
C SER A 18 -5.48 0.24 2.83
N VAL A 19 -5.72 0.93 3.96
CA VAL A 19 -5.71 2.41 4.03
C VAL A 19 -4.31 2.96 3.77
N GLU A 20 -3.30 2.36 4.40
CA GLU A 20 -1.91 2.77 4.23
C GLU A 20 -1.45 2.57 2.78
N HIS A 21 -1.88 1.50 2.11
CA HIS A 21 -1.60 1.28 0.68
C HIS A 21 -2.19 2.37 -0.21
N ILE A 22 -3.39 2.87 0.09
CA ILE A 22 -3.95 4.03 -0.62
C ILE A 22 -3.08 5.27 -0.39
N LEU A 23 -2.71 5.57 0.86
CA LEU A 23 -1.90 6.74 1.20
C LEU A 23 -0.49 6.67 0.59
N CYS A 24 0.14 5.50 0.61
CA CYS A 24 1.38 5.21 -0.10
C CYS A 24 1.21 5.38 -1.60
N GLY A 25 0.10 4.89 -2.17
CA GLY A 25 -0.28 5.10 -3.57
C GLY A 25 -0.30 6.56 -3.98
N PHE A 26 -0.74 7.48 -3.11
CA PHE A 26 -0.66 8.92 -3.39
C PHE A 26 0.78 9.40 -3.54
N SER A 27 1.63 9.03 -2.58
CA SER A 27 3.02 9.50 -2.51
C SER A 27 3.87 8.90 -3.62
N VAL A 28 3.87 7.57 -3.74
CA VAL A 28 4.61 6.81 -4.74
C VAL A 28 4.07 7.11 -6.13
N GLY A 29 2.75 7.19 -6.29
CA GLY A 29 2.10 7.61 -7.52
C GLY A 29 2.66 8.93 -8.04
N LYS A 30 2.72 9.96 -7.19
CA LYS A 30 3.25 11.27 -7.57
C LYS A 30 4.74 11.22 -7.96
N ILE A 31 5.53 10.40 -7.26
CA ILE A 31 6.97 10.22 -7.55
C ILE A 31 7.15 9.55 -8.91
N VAL A 32 6.45 8.44 -9.16
CA VAL A 32 6.48 7.70 -10.43
C VAL A 32 6.07 8.59 -11.59
N LEU A 33 4.96 9.34 -11.46
CA LEU A 33 4.52 10.32 -12.46
C LEU A 33 5.61 11.32 -12.82
N GLU A 34 6.29 11.88 -11.82
CA GLU A 34 7.33 12.88 -12.04
C GLU A 34 8.59 12.28 -12.69
N ILE A 35 9.04 11.13 -12.21
CA ILE A 35 10.22 10.43 -12.73
C ILE A 35 9.97 10.01 -14.18
N ASN A 36 8.87 9.31 -14.44
CA ASN A 36 8.54 8.83 -15.77
C ASN A 36 8.34 9.98 -16.74
N ARG A 37 7.68 11.07 -16.34
CA ARG A 37 7.56 12.29 -17.17
C ARG A 37 8.92 12.84 -17.57
N ARG A 38 9.88 12.94 -16.64
CA ARG A 38 11.24 13.43 -16.92
C ARG A 38 12.00 12.50 -17.87
N ILE A 39 11.90 11.19 -17.65
CA ILE A 39 12.53 10.17 -18.51
C ILE A 39 11.93 10.25 -19.92
N PHE A 40 10.61 10.23 -20.06
CA PHE A 40 9.97 10.28 -21.37
C PHE A 40 10.32 11.55 -22.14
N HIS A 41 10.27 12.71 -21.48
CA HIS A 41 10.65 13.97 -22.11
C HIS A 41 12.12 13.96 -22.58
N LYS A 42 13.03 13.35 -21.80
CA LYS A 42 14.46 13.27 -22.13
C LYS A 42 14.75 12.36 -23.33
N TYR A 43 14.10 11.19 -23.41
CA TYR A 43 14.44 10.15 -24.39
C TYR A 43 13.53 10.10 -25.62
N PHE A 44 12.26 10.50 -25.48
CA PHE A 44 11.24 10.37 -26.54
C PHE A 44 10.62 11.72 -26.96
N GLY A 45 10.99 12.81 -26.28
CA GLY A 45 10.45 14.15 -26.53
C GLY A 45 9.04 14.37 -25.94
N PRO A 46 8.46 15.57 -26.13
CA PRO A 46 7.19 15.95 -25.52
C PRO A 46 5.96 15.27 -26.14
N ASN A 47 6.05 14.83 -27.41
CA ASN A 47 4.93 14.28 -28.19
C ASN A 47 4.71 12.77 -28.01
N PHE A 48 5.22 12.18 -26.92
CA PHE A 48 4.96 10.77 -26.64
C PHE A 48 3.48 10.56 -26.28
N ASP A 49 2.87 9.51 -26.81
CA ASP A 49 1.46 9.16 -26.61
C ASP A 49 1.08 9.01 -25.13
N ASP A 50 -0.03 9.64 -24.73
CA ASP A 50 -0.48 9.70 -23.33
C ASP A 50 -0.99 8.34 -22.81
N VAL A 51 -1.56 7.50 -23.69
CA VAL A 51 -1.99 6.15 -23.32
C VAL A 51 -0.77 5.31 -22.94
N ARG A 52 0.31 5.37 -23.73
CA ARG A 52 1.57 4.68 -23.40
C ARG A 52 2.18 5.18 -22.09
N LYS A 53 2.20 6.49 -21.82
CA LYS A 53 2.69 7.04 -20.53
C LYS A 53 1.94 6.44 -19.35
N ASN A 54 0.61 6.33 -19.47
CA ASN A 54 -0.22 5.76 -18.42
C ASN A 54 0.07 4.28 -18.17
N TYR A 55 0.28 3.48 -19.21
CA TYR A 55 0.69 2.08 -19.04
C TYR A 55 2.03 1.95 -18.33
N PHE A 56 3.04 2.74 -18.70
CA PHE A 56 4.33 2.71 -18.01
C PHE A 56 4.21 3.11 -16.54
N ASN A 57 3.44 4.15 -16.22
CA ASN A 57 3.19 4.54 -14.84
C ASN A 57 2.50 3.42 -14.05
N LEU A 58 1.46 2.80 -14.62
CA LEU A 58 0.74 1.70 -13.97
C LEU A 58 1.65 0.50 -13.73
N ILE A 59 2.45 0.10 -14.71
CA ILE A 59 3.42 -0.99 -14.59
C ILE A 59 4.44 -0.68 -13.48
N SER A 60 4.97 0.55 -13.43
CA SER A 60 5.89 0.97 -12.36
C SER A 60 5.24 0.90 -10.97
N ILE A 61 3.98 1.30 -10.84
CA ILE A 61 3.25 1.24 -9.56
C ILE A 61 3.00 -0.19 -9.14
N LEU A 62 2.51 -1.04 -10.04
CA LEU A 62 2.28 -2.46 -9.75
C LEU A 62 3.59 -3.17 -9.41
N PHE A 63 4.68 -2.87 -10.11
CA PHE A 63 6.00 -3.41 -9.78
C PHE A 63 6.41 -3.05 -8.36
N LEU A 64 6.27 -1.77 -7.96
CA LEU A 64 6.61 -1.32 -6.61
C LEU A 64 5.69 -1.94 -5.55
N ALA A 65 4.40 -2.10 -5.84
CA ALA A 65 3.46 -2.79 -4.97
C ALA A 65 3.91 -4.23 -4.72
N TYR A 66 4.06 -5.03 -5.78
CA TYR A 66 4.47 -6.44 -5.64
C TYR A 66 5.87 -6.61 -5.06
N PHE A 67 6.78 -5.66 -5.32
CA PHE A 67 8.09 -5.65 -4.69
C PHE A 67 7.99 -5.46 -3.18
N TRP A 68 7.14 -4.52 -2.72
CA TRP A 68 6.86 -4.35 -1.30
C TRP A 68 6.19 -5.57 -0.70
N GLU A 69 5.14 -6.10 -1.32
CA GLU A 69 4.47 -7.33 -0.87
C GLU A 69 5.45 -8.49 -0.70
N THR A 70 6.41 -8.63 -1.61
CA THR A 70 7.45 -9.65 -1.50
C THR A 70 8.32 -9.43 -0.26
N ILE A 71 8.73 -8.19 0.02
CA ILE A 71 9.48 -7.86 1.22
C ILE A 71 8.65 -8.18 2.47
N GLU A 72 7.40 -7.74 2.51
CA GLU A 72 6.50 -7.96 3.64
C GLU A 72 6.32 -9.45 3.93
N HIS A 73 6.13 -10.28 2.92
CA HIS A 73 6.05 -11.73 3.11
C HIS A 73 7.33 -12.32 3.76
N TYR A 74 8.50 -11.82 3.40
CA TYR A 74 9.75 -12.22 4.04
C TYR A 74 9.88 -11.72 5.48
N LEU A 75 9.31 -10.55 5.80
CA LEU A 75 9.23 -10.05 7.18
C LEU A 75 8.30 -10.92 8.03
N GLU A 76 7.14 -11.28 7.48
CA GLU A 76 6.14 -12.12 8.15
C GLU A 76 6.65 -13.51 8.48
N THR A 77 7.42 -14.11 7.56
CA THR A 77 8.00 -15.45 7.72
C THR A 77 9.20 -15.48 8.68
N GLY A 78 9.60 -14.34 9.23
CA GLY A 78 10.62 -14.25 10.28
C GLY A 78 12.07 -14.26 9.78
N LEU A 79 12.30 -14.06 8.47
CA LEU A 79 13.66 -13.98 7.94
C LEU A 79 14.47 -12.80 8.49
N LEU A 80 13.80 -11.74 8.97
CA LEU A 80 14.43 -10.61 9.64
C LEU A 80 14.33 -10.67 11.19
N GLY A 81 13.99 -11.83 11.73
CA GLY A 81 13.97 -12.09 13.17
C GLY A 81 12.56 -12.15 13.77
N ASN A 82 12.47 -12.84 14.90
CA ASN A 82 11.20 -13.18 15.54
C ASN A 82 10.42 -11.93 15.98
N MET A 83 11.10 -10.88 16.45
CA MET A 83 10.44 -9.64 16.87
C MET A 83 9.56 -9.03 15.75
N VAL A 84 10.04 -9.06 14.51
CA VAL A 84 9.32 -8.48 13.37
C VAL A 84 8.16 -9.39 12.97
N SER A 85 8.38 -10.71 12.88
CA SER A 85 7.32 -11.69 12.60
C SER A 85 6.21 -11.66 13.66
N ASP A 86 6.59 -11.55 14.94
CA ASP A 86 5.68 -11.42 16.06
C ASP A 86 4.86 -10.13 15.97
N TRP A 87 5.44 -9.01 15.52
CA TRP A 87 4.67 -7.79 15.28
C TRP A 87 3.66 -7.95 14.14
N PHE A 88 4.03 -8.67 13.08
CA PHE A 88 3.13 -8.95 11.96
C PHE A 88 1.98 -9.91 12.31
N GLN A 89 2.12 -10.79 13.32
CA GLN A 89 1.07 -11.72 13.76
C GLN A 89 0.54 -12.64 12.64
N GLY A 90 1.46 -13.25 11.89
CA GLY A 90 1.15 -14.26 10.86
C GLY A 90 1.18 -13.72 9.43
N VAL A 91 0.89 -14.64 8.49
CA VAL A 91 1.00 -14.40 7.05
C VAL A 91 -0.32 -13.90 6.49
N GLU A 92 -0.23 -12.84 5.70
CA GLU A 92 -1.38 -12.24 5.04
C GLU A 92 -2.09 -13.15 4.04
N PHE A 93 -3.40 -12.97 3.92
CA PHE A 93 -4.26 -13.68 3.01
C PHE A 93 -3.82 -13.44 1.56
N TRP A 94 -3.73 -14.51 0.77
CA TRP A 94 -3.22 -14.42 -0.61
C TRP A 94 -3.95 -13.38 -1.46
N ALA A 95 -5.27 -13.23 -1.29
CA ALA A 95 -6.05 -12.29 -2.10
C ALA A 95 -5.89 -10.84 -1.62
N ASN A 96 -5.55 -10.64 -0.34
CA ASN A 96 -5.15 -9.33 0.15
C ASN A 96 -3.83 -8.93 -0.54
N ARG A 97 -2.78 -9.72 -0.27
CA ARG A 97 -1.42 -9.55 -0.81
C ARG A 97 -1.34 -9.43 -2.34
N LEU A 98 -1.97 -10.35 -3.07
CA LEU A 98 -1.80 -10.41 -4.53
C LEU A 98 -2.79 -9.56 -5.31
N VAL A 99 -3.88 -9.09 -4.68
CA VAL A 99 -4.95 -8.39 -5.39
C VAL A 99 -5.30 -7.08 -4.71
N ALA A 100 -5.78 -7.13 -3.46
CA ALA A 100 -6.32 -5.95 -2.81
C ALA A 100 -5.26 -4.86 -2.64
N ASP A 101 -4.10 -5.18 -2.11
CA ASP A 101 -3.07 -4.20 -1.78
C ASP A 101 -2.45 -3.53 -3.01
N PRO A 102 -2.06 -4.27 -4.06
CA PRO A 102 -1.68 -3.67 -5.33
C PRO A 102 -2.78 -2.80 -5.96
N LEU A 103 -4.06 -3.19 -5.81
CA LEU A 103 -5.19 -2.38 -6.27
C LEU A 103 -5.37 -1.12 -5.44
N MET A 104 -5.19 -1.17 -4.12
CA MET A 104 -5.28 -0.01 -3.23
C MET A 104 -4.17 1.00 -3.51
N MET A 105 -2.95 0.52 -3.74
CA MET A 105 -1.83 1.37 -4.17
C MET A 105 -2.09 2.02 -5.53
N THR A 106 -2.62 1.24 -6.49
CA THR A 106 -3.03 1.73 -7.81
C THR A 106 -4.17 2.75 -7.72
N PHE A 107 -5.14 2.52 -6.83
CA PHE A 107 -6.24 3.44 -6.56
C PHE A 107 -5.71 4.76 -6.00
N GLY A 108 -4.80 4.73 -5.03
CA GLY A 108 -4.09 5.91 -4.52
C GLY A 108 -3.35 6.68 -5.63
N TYR A 109 -2.72 5.98 -6.57
CA TYR A 109 -2.09 6.60 -7.74
C TYR A 109 -3.10 7.37 -8.62
N TYR A 110 -4.25 6.78 -8.94
CA TYR A 110 -5.29 7.47 -9.71
C TYR A 110 -5.88 8.66 -8.94
N LEU A 111 -6.04 8.54 -7.62
CA LEU A 111 -6.46 9.67 -6.79
C LEU A 111 -5.42 10.80 -6.77
N ALA A 112 -4.12 10.49 -6.75
CA ALA A 112 -3.06 11.51 -6.82
C ALA A 112 -3.05 12.30 -8.13
N GLN A 113 -3.40 11.64 -9.25
CA GLN A 113 -3.58 12.33 -10.53
C GLN A 113 -4.77 13.27 -10.49
N ARG A 114 -5.89 12.82 -9.91
CA ARG A 114 -7.13 13.59 -9.86
C ARG A 114 -7.07 14.74 -8.85
N PHE A 115 -6.42 14.51 -7.70
CA PHE A 115 -6.37 15.43 -6.56
C PHE A 115 -4.93 15.66 -6.09
N PRO A 116 -4.07 16.31 -6.89
CA PRO A 116 -2.64 16.46 -6.58
C PRO A 116 -2.38 17.27 -5.30
N ARG A 117 -3.31 18.12 -4.89
CA ARG A 117 -3.22 18.88 -3.62
C ARG A 117 -3.27 17.98 -2.39
N LEU A 118 -3.90 16.81 -2.49
CA LEU A 118 -4.03 15.86 -1.39
C LEU A 118 -2.75 15.03 -1.17
N VAL A 119 -1.78 15.05 -2.09
CA VAL A 119 -0.55 14.23 -1.96
C VAL A 119 0.21 14.57 -0.68
N ASN A 120 0.39 15.86 -0.36
CA ASN A 120 1.11 16.24 0.84
C ASN A 120 0.34 15.88 2.11
N LEU A 121 -0.99 16.03 2.09
CA LEU A 121 -1.83 15.59 3.19
C LEU A 121 -1.73 14.07 3.38
N ALA A 122 -1.83 13.29 2.30
CA ALA A 122 -1.72 11.84 2.33
C ALA A 122 -0.37 11.37 2.88
N ARG A 123 0.74 12.06 2.55
CA ARG A 123 2.07 11.80 3.13
C ARG A 123 2.11 12.02 4.62
N VAL A 124 1.55 13.14 5.09
CA VAL A 124 1.47 13.43 6.54
C VAL A 124 0.61 12.38 7.24
N CYS A 125 -0.54 12.03 6.66
CA CYS A 125 -1.41 10.99 7.19
C CYS A 125 -0.70 9.63 7.24
N SER A 126 0.01 9.22 6.18
CA SER A 126 0.76 7.95 6.11
C SER A 126 1.87 7.90 7.16
N ILE A 127 2.64 8.98 7.31
CA ILE A 127 3.68 9.05 8.34
C ILE A 127 3.07 8.94 9.74
N ILE A 128 1.99 9.68 10.01
CA ILE A 128 1.29 9.60 11.30
C ILE A 128 0.74 8.19 11.51
N TRP A 129 0.13 7.60 10.49
CA TRP A 129 -0.44 6.26 10.53
C TRP A 129 0.61 5.22 10.87
N LEU A 130 1.75 5.22 10.16
CA LEU A 130 2.87 4.33 10.42
C LEU A 130 3.44 4.53 11.82
N VAL A 131 3.69 5.78 12.23
CA VAL A 131 4.26 6.07 13.57
C VAL A 131 3.33 5.55 14.67
N VAL A 132 2.03 5.80 14.55
CA VAL A 132 1.04 5.32 15.51
C VAL A 132 1.02 3.79 15.53
N HIS A 133 0.93 3.13 14.37
CA HIS A 133 0.76 1.67 14.34
C HIS A 133 2.02 0.88 14.68
N VAL A 134 3.20 1.41 14.38
CA VAL A 134 4.48 0.74 14.65
C VAL A 134 4.94 0.97 16.10
N PHE A 135 4.79 2.19 16.64
CA PHE A 135 5.37 2.51 17.96
C PHE A 135 4.37 2.49 19.11
N ILE A 136 3.08 2.65 18.86
CA ILE A 136 2.06 2.69 19.92
C ILE A 136 1.40 1.33 20.10
N PHE A 137 1.16 0.59 19.01
CA PHE A 137 0.46 -0.69 19.09
C PHE A 137 1.42 -1.88 19.17
N PRO A 138 1.06 -2.93 19.95
CA PRO A 138 1.92 -4.08 20.19
C PRO A 138 2.07 -4.99 18.96
N HIS A 139 1.12 -4.95 18.03
CA HIS A 139 1.15 -5.70 16.79
C HIS A 139 0.28 -5.05 15.70
N SER A 140 0.54 -5.39 14.44
CA SER A 140 -0.07 -4.78 13.24
C SER A 140 -1.59 -4.94 13.15
N MET A 141 -2.14 -5.96 13.81
CA MET A 141 -3.58 -6.31 13.79
C MET A 141 -4.36 -5.86 15.04
N TYR A 142 -3.76 -5.06 15.92
CA TYR A 142 -4.34 -4.72 17.24
C TYR A 142 -5.74 -4.12 17.15
N LEU A 143 -5.99 -3.24 16.18
CA LEU A 143 -7.30 -2.59 16.04
C LEU A 143 -8.43 -3.56 15.73
N HIS A 144 -8.19 -4.58 14.90
CA HIS A 144 -9.20 -5.60 14.63
C HIS A 144 -9.49 -6.46 15.87
N VAL A 145 -8.47 -6.76 16.68
CA VAL A 145 -8.65 -7.46 17.97
C VAL A 145 -9.45 -6.60 18.95
N TYR A 146 -9.13 -5.32 19.04
CA TYR A 146 -9.83 -4.38 19.91
C TYR A 146 -11.31 -4.20 19.52
N PHE A 147 -11.60 -3.98 18.24
CA PHE A 147 -12.99 -3.87 17.77
C PHE A 147 -13.78 -5.18 17.92
N ALA A 148 -13.15 -6.34 17.70
CA ALA A 148 -13.78 -7.63 17.97
C ALA A 148 -14.14 -7.79 19.45
N SER A 149 -13.23 -7.38 20.36
CA SER A 149 -13.48 -7.45 21.81
C SER A 149 -14.59 -6.52 22.32
N LEU A 150 -14.83 -5.39 21.63
CA LEU A 150 -15.92 -4.45 21.97
C LEU A 150 -17.29 -4.88 21.42
N SER A 151 -17.32 -5.85 20.51
CA SER A 151 -18.55 -6.38 19.90
C SER A 151 -19.14 -7.60 20.63
N GLN A 152 -18.52 -8.01 21.75
CA GLN A 152 -19.02 -9.03 22.69
C GLN A 152 -19.61 -8.37 23.93
#